data_AF-A0A164XAU9-F1
#
_entry.id   AF-A0A164XAU9-F1
#
_cell.length_a   1.000
_cell.length_b   1.000
_cell.length_c   1.000
_cell.angle_alpha   90.00
_cell.angle_beta   90.00
_cell.angle_gamma   90.00
#
_symmetry.space_group_name_H-M   'P 1'
#
loop_
_entity.id
_entity.type
_entity.pdbx_description
1 polymer ?
#
loop_
_entity_poly.entity_id
_entity_poly.type
_entity_poly.pdbx_seq_one_letter_code
_entity_poly.pdbx_strand_id
1 'polypeptide(L)'
;MYLDETDHYPLDDDSAIMRQEYDSLAPRQGLTIRLDGDNSGQLYAVSMVHQLWCLDVIRHDWWTKNVTHLSEHCLNYLRQSIQCTSDSHLEGMYVQRDPYKLNAYHYDVICNDWTAVYDALPPLGSSLRF
;
A
#
# COMPACT_ATOMS: atom_id res chain seq x y z
N MET A 1 5.90 -0.15 -17.84
CA MET A 1 5.48 0.90 -16.88
C MET A 1 6.44 2.07 -17.03
N TYR A 2 5.95 3.28 -17.27
CA TYR A 2 6.76 4.50 -17.16
C TYR A 2 6.67 4.94 -15.70
N LEU A 3 7.80 4.98 -15.00
CA LEU A 3 7.86 5.55 -13.64
C LEU A 3 7.92 7.06 -13.82
N ASP A 4 6.82 7.73 -13.50
CA ASP A 4 6.78 9.19 -13.51
C ASP A 4 7.39 9.73 -12.22
N GLU A 5 8.04 10.90 -12.27
CA GLU A 5 8.45 11.59 -11.05
C GLU A 5 7.18 11.98 -10.27
N THR A 6 7.18 11.76 -8.95
CA THR A 6 5.96 11.78 -8.16
C THR A 6 5.43 13.20 -7.95
N ASP A 7 4.49 13.63 -8.79
CA ASP A 7 3.63 14.80 -8.54
C ASP A 7 2.60 14.56 -7.41
N HIS A 8 2.44 13.29 -7.00
CA HIS A 8 1.49 12.85 -5.96
C HIS A 8 2.21 12.23 -4.76
N TYR A 9 1.59 12.32 -3.59
CA TYR A 9 2.11 11.75 -2.33
C TYR A 9 3.51 12.28 -1.91
N PRO A 10 3.75 13.60 -1.88
CA PRO A 10 4.98 14.17 -1.34
C PRO A 10 5.08 13.95 0.18
N LEU A 11 6.31 13.70 0.65
CA LEU A 11 6.62 13.46 2.07
C LEU A 11 6.94 14.74 2.85
N ASP A 12 7.17 15.85 2.16
CA ASP A 12 7.65 17.13 2.70
C ASP A 12 6.60 18.25 2.68
N ASP A 13 5.33 17.91 2.40
CA ASP A 13 4.18 18.82 2.51
C ASP A 13 3.07 18.15 3.34
N ASP A 14 2.46 18.90 4.27
CA ASP A 14 1.25 18.53 5.01
C ASP A 14 0.12 19.55 4.86
N SER A 15 -0.04 20.07 3.65
CA SER A 15 -1.21 20.82 3.26
C SER A 15 -2.49 19.96 3.33
N ALA A 16 -3.64 20.63 3.34
CA ALA A 16 -4.94 19.93 3.35
C ALA A 16 -5.13 19.06 2.09
N ILE A 17 -4.54 19.48 0.97
CA ILE A 17 -4.55 18.74 -0.29
C ILE A 17 -3.79 17.43 -0.11
N MET A 18 -2.58 17.47 0.46
CA MET A 18 -1.80 16.25 0.67
C MET A 18 -2.45 15.29 1.65
N ARG A 19 -3.00 15.78 2.76
CA ARG A 19 -3.79 14.92 3.66
C ARG A 19 -4.95 14.24 2.91
N GLN A 20 -5.63 14.95 2.02
CA GLN A 20 -6.69 14.38 1.21
C GLN A 20 -6.19 13.32 0.22
N GLU A 21 -5.01 13.50 -0.39
CA GLU A 21 -4.41 12.49 -1.27
C GLU A 21 -4.14 11.19 -0.49
N TYR A 22 -3.44 11.27 0.63
CA TYR A 22 -3.15 10.10 1.47
C TYR A 22 -4.43 9.46 2.02
N ASP A 23 -5.40 10.27 2.45
CA ASP A 23 -6.72 9.80 2.89
C ASP A 23 -7.50 9.05 1.77
N SER A 24 -7.14 9.25 0.51
CA SER A 24 -7.76 8.59 -0.65
C SER A 24 -7.11 7.25 -1.03
N LEU A 25 -5.93 6.93 -0.48
CA LEU A 25 -5.22 5.66 -0.74
C LEU A 25 -6.07 4.44 -0.39
N ALA A 26 -6.90 4.55 0.64
CA ALA A 26 -7.68 3.46 1.14
C ALA A 26 -9.02 3.97 1.71
N PRO A 27 -10.09 3.15 1.69
CA PRO A 27 -11.37 3.54 2.27
C PRO A 27 -11.20 3.95 3.74
N ARG A 28 -11.56 5.19 4.10
CA ARG A 28 -11.39 5.76 5.46
C ARG A 28 -11.98 4.94 6.60
N GLN A 29 -12.93 4.06 6.31
CA GLN A 29 -13.72 3.37 7.35
C GLN A 29 -13.13 2.06 7.82
N GLY A 30 -11.93 1.70 7.37
CA GLY A 30 -11.41 0.39 7.69
C GLY A 30 -12.05 -0.68 6.81
N LEU A 31 -11.44 -1.04 5.68
CA LEU A 31 -11.76 -2.28 4.98
C LEU A 31 -11.44 -3.48 5.88
N THR A 32 -12.40 -3.83 6.71
CA THR A 32 -12.34 -4.99 7.59
C THR A 32 -13.50 -5.94 7.30
N ILE A 33 -13.21 -7.23 7.35
CA ILE A 33 -14.15 -8.31 7.08
C ILE A 33 -14.25 -9.21 8.32
N ARG A 34 -15.38 -9.90 8.44
CA ARG A 34 -15.55 -11.00 9.38
C ARG A 34 -15.56 -12.30 8.58
N LEU A 35 -14.90 -13.32 9.09
CA LEU A 35 -14.90 -14.64 8.46
C LEU A 35 -16.13 -15.41 8.95
N ASP A 36 -16.86 -16.09 8.06
CA ASP A 36 -18.01 -16.88 8.51
C ASP A 36 -17.54 -18.05 9.39
N GLY A 37 -18.31 -18.30 10.45
CA GLY A 37 -17.98 -19.28 11.47
C GLY A 37 -17.02 -18.75 12.55
N ASP A 38 -16.42 -17.56 12.38
CA ASP A 38 -15.66 -16.92 13.45
C ASP A 38 -16.58 -16.16 14.43
N ASN A 39 -16.80 -16.80 15.58
CA ASN A 39 -17.59 -16.24 16.68
C ASN A 39 -16.78 -15.37 17.65
N SER A 40 -15.49 -15.18 17.42
CA SER A 40 -14.65 -14.32 18.28
C SER A 40 -15.00 -12.84 18.15
N GLY A 41 -15.65 -12.46 17.05
CA GLY A 41 -15.89 -11.06 16.70
C GLY A 41 -14.65 -10.37 16.13
N GLN A 42 -13.59 -11.11 15.80
CA GLN A 42 -12.38 -10.58 15.20
C GLN A 42 -12.68 -9.95 13.84
N LEU A 43 -12.02 -8.83 13.59
CA LEU A 43 -12.00 -8.14 12.31
C LEU A 43 -10.68 -8.40 11.61
N TYR A 44 -10.75 -8.66 10.31
CA TYR A 44 -9.60 -8.91 9.46
C TYR A 44 -9.51 -7.83 8.39
N ALA A 45 -8.34 -7.25 8.16
CA ALA A 45 -8.15 -6.30 7.07
C ALA A 45 -7.62 -6.99 5.81
N VAL A 46 -8.02 -6.51 4.63
CA VAL A 46 -7.35 -6.90 3.39
C VAL A 46 -5.92 -6.35 3.43
N SER A 47 -4.95 -7.22 3.19
CA SER A 47 -3.51 -6.93 3.31
C SER A 47 -3.10 -5.63 2.59
N MET A 48 -3.45 -5.51 1.30
CA MET A 48 -3.16 -4.32 0.49
C MET A 48 -3.66 -3.02 1.15
N VAL A 49 -4.89 -3.02 1.67
CA VAL A 49 -5.46 -1.82 2.30
C VAL A 49 -4.77 -1.47 3.62
N HIS A 50 -4.41 -2.49 4.42
CA HIS A 50 -3.64 -2.26 5.64
C HIS A 50 -2.24 -1.68 5.34
N GLN A 51 -1.57 -2.17 4.29
CA GLN A 51 -0.29 -1.62 3.82
C GLN A 51 -0.41 -0.14 3.45
N LEU A 52 -1.48 0.25 2.76
CA LEU A 52 -1.71 1.64 2.35
C LEU A 52 -1.97 2.59 3.54
N TRP A 53 -2.75 2.19 4.54
CA TRP A 53 -2.88 3.02 5.76
C TRP A 53 -1.57 3.11 6.55
N CYS A 54 -0.78 2.04 6.59
CA CYS A 54 0.52 2.06 7.24
C CYS A 54 1.44 3.13 6.65
N LEU A 55 1.36 3.39 5.34
CA LEU A 55 2.12 4.46 4.69
C LEU A 55 1.71 5.85 5.18
N ASP A 56 0.41 6.11 5.34
CA ASP A 56 -0.07 7.41 5.86
C ASP A 56 0.33 7.61 7.32
N VAL A 57 0.23 6.58 8.17
CA VAL A 57 0.73 6.64 9.57
C VAL A 57 2.20 7.01 9.60
N ILE A 58 3.04 6.33 8.83
CA ILE A 58 4.49 6.59 8.80
C ILE A 58 4.77 8.01 8.31
N ARG A 59 4.08 8.45 7.26
CA ARG A 59 4.23 9.80 6.70
C ARG A 59 3.79 10.88 7.70
N HIS A 60 2.66 10.68 8.38
CA HIS A 60 2.18 11.59 9.42
C HIS A 60 3.16 11.69 10.61
N ASP A 61 3.64 10.56 11.12
CA ASP A 61 4.58 10.51 12.25
C ASP A 61 5.95 11.07 11.85
N TRP A 62 6.38 10.86 10.59
CA TRP A 62 7.56 11.49 10.01
C TRP A 62 7.43 13.02 9.93
N TRP A 63 6.28 13.53 9.50
CA TRP A 63 6.02 14.96 9.39
C TRP A 63 6.00 15.63 10.77
N THR A 64 5.23 15.06 11.70
CA THR A 64 5.07 15.57 13.07
C THR A 64 6.28 15.33 13.96
N LYS A 65 7.26 14.56 13.48
CA LYS A 65 8.48 14.15 14.22
C LYS A 65 8.15 13.41 15.52
N ASN A 66 7.07 12.62 15.48
CA ASN A 66 6.56 11.89 16.64
C ASN A 66 6.42 10.40 16.29
N VAL A 67 7.50 9.63 16.51
CA VAL A 67 7.46 8.18 16.30
C VAL A 67 6.69 7.53 17.45
N THR A 68 5.68 6.75 17.08
CA THR A 68 4.80 6.05 18.01
C THR A 68 4.99 4.53 17.89
N HIS A 69 4.46 3.78 18.85
CA HIS A 69 4.37 2.32 18.72
C HIS A 69 3.58 1.90 17.47
N LEU A 70 2.65 2.74 16.99
CA LEU A 70 1.93 2.46 15.76
C LEU A 70 2.85 2.59 14.53
N SER A 71 3.73 3.59 14.46
CA SER A 71 4.70 3.65 13.36
C SER A 71 5.69 2.47 13.39
N GLU A 72 6.12 2.02 14.56
CA GLU A 72 6.93 0.79 14.67
C GLU A 72 6.20 -0.45 14.16
N HIS A 73 4.91 -0.59 14.51
CA HIS A 73 4.04 -1.65 13.99
C HIS A 73 3.93 -1.58 12.46
N CYS A 74 3.61 -0.40 11.92
CA CYS A 74 3.45 -0.18 10.48
C CYS A 74 4.75 -0.49 9.71
N LEU A 75 5.90 -0.03 10.22
CA LEU A 75 7.20 -0.33 9.62
C LEU A 75 7.50 -1.82 9.63
N ASN A 76 7.25 -2.51 10.74
CA ASN A 76 7.45 -3.96 10.83
C ASN A 76 6.52 -4.73 9.91
N TYR A 77 5.27 -4.29 9.76
CA TYR A 77 4.28 -4.92 8.88
C TYR A 77 4.66 -4.76 7.41
N LEU A 78 5.03 -3.55 6.97
CA LEU A 78 5.48 -3.29 5.61
C LEU A 78 6.78 -4.03 5.29
N ARG A 79 7.74 -4.01 6.21
CA ARG A 79 8.99 -4.76 6.08
C ARG A 79 8.74 -6.26 5.86
N GLN A 80 7.84 -6.87 6.65
CA GLN A 80 7.50 -8.28 6.51
C GLN A 80 6.78 -8.55 5.18
N SER A 81 5.80 -7.72 4.84
CA SER A 81 5.05 -7.82 3.59
C SER A 81 5.97 -7.81 2.36
N ILE A 82 6.88 -6.83 2.30
CA ILE A 82 7.86 -6.68 1.21
C ILE A 82 8.76 -7.91 1.09
N GLN A 83 9.24 -8.47 2.21
CA GLN A 83 10.05 -9.69 2.19
C GLN A 83 9.25 -10.92 1.75
N CYS A 84 7.98 -11.03 2.12
CA CYS A 84 7.14 -12.16 1.74
C CYS A 84 6.77 -12.15 0.25
N THR A 85 6.67 -10.96 -0.35
CA THR A 85 6.32 -10.79 -1.77
C THR A 85 7.51 -10.38 -2.62
N SER A 86 8.74 -10.42 -2.10
CA SER A 86 9.90 -9.99 -2.86
C SER A 86 10.14 -10.95 -4.03
N ASP A 87 10.35 -10.40 -5.21
CA ASP A 87 10.84 -11.19 -6.33
C ASP A 87 12.27 -11.65 -6.02
N SER A 88 12.50 -12.96 -6.12
CA SER A 88 13.82 -13.57 -5.90
C SER A 88 14.56 -13.86 -7.21
N HIS A 89 13.95 -13.55 -8.36
CA HIS A 89 14.60 -13.67 -9.66
C HIS A 89 15.68 -12.61 -9.83
N LEU A 90 16.73 -12.97 -10.57
CA LEU A 90 17.78 -12.04 -10.96
C LEU A 90 17.29 -11.22 -12.16
N GLU A 91 17.34 -9.89 -12.04
CA GLU A 91 17.05 -8.99 -13.16
C GLU A 91 18.16 -9.08 -14.22
N GLY A 92 17.75 -9.26 -15.49
CA GLY A 92 18.67 -9.23 -16.61
C GLY A 92 19.08 -7.79 -16.93
N MET A 93 20.37 -7.48 -16.83
CA MET A 93 20.90 -6.17 -17.24
C MET A 93 21.14 -6.14 -18.75
N TYR A 94 20.32 -5.40 -19.49
CA TYR A 94 20.56 -5.11 -20.90
C TYR A 94 21.17 -3.72 -21.07
N VAL A 95 22.42 -3.68 -21.53
CA VAL A 95 23.07 -2.44 -21.94
C VAL A 95 22.77 -2.23 -23.42
N GLN A 96 21.86 -1.30 -23.74
CA GLN A 96 21.79 -0.80 -25.11
C GLN A 96 23.04 0.06 -25.36
N ARG A 97 23.89 -0.39 -26.28
CA ARG A 97 24.98 0.44 -26.80
C ARG A 97 24.36 1.44 -27.77
N ASP A 98 24.26 2.67 -27.30
CA ASP A 98 24.04 3.91 -28.06
C ASP A 98 22.57 4.31 -28.36
N PRO A 99 22.01 5.32 -27.67
CA PRO A 99 22.57 5.97 -26.48
C PRO A 99 22.65 4.97 -25.32
N TYR A 100 23.62 5.15 -24.41
CA TYR A 100 23.73 4.30 -23.21
C TYR A 100 22.45 4.39 -22.37
N LYS A 101 21.57 3.40 -22.54
CA LYS A 101 20.37 3.22 -21.73
C LYS A 101 20.52 1.91 -20.98
N LEU A 102 20.66 2.01 -19.66
CA LEU A 102 20.46 0.88 -18.76
C LEU A 102 18.95 0.64 -18.70
N ASN A 103 18.49 -0.45 -19.27
CA ASN A 103 17.14 -0.93 -19.00
C ASN A 103 17.21 -2.03 -17.95
N ALA A 104 17.20 -1.62 -16.67
CA ALA A 104 17.20 -2.52 -15.51
C ALA A 104 15.82 -3.13 -15.23
N TYR A 105 14.75 -2.60 -15.84
CA TYR A 105 13.36 -2.98 -15.52
C TYR A 105 12.85 -4.14 -16.38
N HIS A 106 13.58 -5.26 -16.41
CA HIS A 106 13.10 -6.51 -17.02
C HIS A 106 12.43 -7.41 -15.97
N TYR A 107 11.38 -6.90 -15.34
CA TYR A 107 10.48 -7.70 -14.52
C TYR A 107 9.03 -7.50 -14.96
N ASP A 108 8.23 -8.54 -14.82
CA ASP A 108 6.82 -8.51 -15.19
C ASP A 108 6.04 -7.73 -14.13
N VAL A 109 5.72 -6.47 -14.43
CA VAL A 109 4.78 -5.68 -13.63
C VAL A 109 3.36 -6.07 -14.03
N ILE A 110 2.70 -6.85 -13.18
CA ILE A 110 1.29 -7.21 -13.37
C ILE A 110 0.42 -6.24 -12.54
N CYS A 111 -0.28 -5.35 -13.22
CA CYS A 111 -1.34 -4.55 -12.60
C CYS A 111 -2.58 -5.44 -12.45
N ASN A 112 -2.87 -5.89 -11.23
CA ASN A 112 -4.11 -6.61 -10.94
C ASN A 112 -5.28 -5.63 -10.93
N ASP A 113 -6.41 -6.03 -11.53
CA ASP A 113 -7.66 -5.30 -11.39
C ASP A 113 -8.28 -5.61 -10.02
N TRP A 114 -8.20 -4.63 -9.12
CA TRP A 114 -8.74 -4.74 -7.77
C TRP A 114 -10.21 -4.34 -7.67
N THR A 115 -10.88 -3.96 -8.77
CA THR A 115 -12.27 -3.49 -8.77
C THR A 115 -13.20 -4.50 -8.13
N ALA A 116 -13.01 -5.79 -8.41
CA ALA A 116 -13.81 -6.86 -7.78
C ALA A 116 -13.68 -6.90 -6.25
N VAL A 117 -12.52 -6.55 -5.69
CA VAL A 117 -12.33 -6.47 -4.24
C VAL A 117 -13.07 -5.27 -3.68
N TYR A 118 -13.03 -4.12 -4.36
CA TYR A 118 -13.79 -2.92 -3.97
C TYR A 118 -15.30 -3.11 -4.10
N ASP A 119 -15.77 -3.77 -5.15
CA ASP A 119 -17.20 -4.07 -5.39
C ASP A 119 -17.76 -5.08 -4.39
N ALA A 120 -16.91 -6.01 -3.93
CA ALA A 120 -17.30 -6.93 -2.88
C ALA A 120 -17.47 -6.21 -1.54
N LEU A 121 -16.93 -4.98 -1.36
CA LEU A 121 -16.97 -4.31 -0.07
C LEU A 121 -18.38 -3.98 0.38
N PRO A 122 -18.64 -4.18 1.69
CA PRO A 122 -19.95 -3.89 2.23
C PRO A 122 -20.09 -2.35 2.31
N PRO A 123 -21.32 -1.82 2.20
CA PRO A 123 -21.58 -0.42 2.46
C PRO A 123 -21.02 0.02 3.83
N LEU A 124 -20.66 1.30 3.91
CA LEU A 124 -20.17 1.97 5.10
C LEU A 124 -20.97 1.56 6.37
N GLY A 125 -20.29 0.93 7.34
CA GLY A 125 -20.88 0.45 8.60
C GLY A 125 -21.46 -0.98 8.59
N SER A 126 -21.21 -1.79 7.56
CA SER A 126 -21.64 -3.19 7.49
C SER A 126 -20.48 -4.16 7.32
N SER A 127 -20.65 -5.42 7.75
CA SER A 127 -19.62 -6.46 7.66
C SER A 127 -19.85 -7.35 6.45
N LEU A 128 -18.81 -7.56 5.64
CA LEU A 128 -18.78 -8.64 4.65
C LEU A 128 -18.80 -9.99 5.38
N ARG A 129 -19.62 -10.91 4.86
CA ARG A 129 -19.70 -12.30 5.26
C ARG A 129 -19.24 -13.16 4.08
N PHE A 130 -18.29 -14.05 4.32
CA PHE A 130 -17.73 -14.99 3.36
C PHE A 130 -17.76 -16.39 3.95
#